data_AF-A0A4Z0NYW8-F1
#
_entry.id   AF-A0A4Z0NYW8-F1
#
_cell.length_a   1.000
_cell.length_b   1.000
_cell.length_c   1.000
_cell.angle_alpha   90.00
_cell.angle_beta   90.00
_cell.angle_gamma   90.00
#
_symmetry.space_group_name_H-M   'P 1'
#
loop_
_entity.id
_entity.type
_entity.pdbx_description
1 polymer ?
#
loop_
_entity_poly.entity_id
_entity_poly.type
_entity_poly.pdbx_seq_one_letter_code
_entity_poly.pdbx_strand_id
1 'polypeptide(L)'
;MTSPWYHLRLLLVLLLLPMPSWAQETQQWPRNATTGRVEFSGVLPWPTPAPSPQQQQTLAQQWYTAKLSPPVPIKFAMQKTPPTTFAGLRTQAHLDSLTYEPNSSGVVDSAVDWVVWRLVYQVHLTPTPQGLAYRLSAFTVGEIVYDTYSEAPVEEALRTFPQEMAVFHRRVRKALAGW
;
A
#
# COMPACT_ATOMS: atom_id res chain seq x y z
N MET A 1 60.18 -20.30 -16.18
CA MET A 1 60.23 -19.25 -15.14
C MET A 1 59.08 -18.30 -15.40
N THR A 2 57.90 -18.58 -14.83
CA THR A 2 56.66 -17.82 -15.02
C THR A 2 56.43 -16.95 -13.79
N SER A 3 56.33 -15.63 -14.01
CA SER A 3 56.31 -14.61 -12.95
C SER A 3 54.92 -14.55 -12.27
N PRO A 4 54.82 -14.70 -10.94
CA PRO A 4 53.53 -14.80 -10.21
C PRO A 4 52.85 -13.45 -9.93
N TRP A 5 53.32 -12.35 -10.51
CA TRP A 5 52.94 -10.99 -10.08
C TRP A 5 51.69 -10.40 -10.76
N TYR A 6 51.09 -11.10 -11.73
CA TYR A 6 49.96 -10.57 -12.51
C TYR A 6 48.58 -10.79 -11.87
N HIS A 7 48.46 -11.62 -10.84
CA HIS A 7 47.15 -11.89 -10.20
C HIS A 7 46.78 -10.90 -9.09
N LEU A 8 47.74 -10.12 -8.56
CA LEU A 8 47.46 -9.25 -7.41
C LEU A 8 46.87 -7.88 -7.82
N ARG A 9 46.93 -7.48 -9.08
CA ARG A 9 46.42 -6.17 -9.54
C ARG A 9 44.96 -6.18 -10.00
N LEU A 10 44.38 -7.36 -10.28
CA LEU A 10 42.98 -7.44 -10.74
C LEU A 10 41.96 -7.41 -9.58
N LEU A 11 42.38 -7.73 -8.35
CA LEU A 11 41.49 -7.80 -7.19
C LEU A 11 41.21 -6.43 -6.54
N LEU A 12 42.04 -5.42 -6.81
CA LEU A 12 41.92 -4.08 -6.22
C LEU A 12 40.98 -3.14 -6.99
N VAL A 13 40.56 -3.50 -8.21
CA VAL A 13 39.65 -2.68 -9.04
C VAL A 13 38.18 -2.99 -8.74
N LEU A 14 37.85 -4.12 -8.10
CA LEU A 14 36.48 -4.46 -7.71
C LEU A 14 36.00 -3.77 -6.42
N LEU A 15 36.89 -3.10 -5.68
CA LEU A 15 36.56 -2.38 -4.43
C LEU A 15 36.21 -0.89 -4.64
N LEU A 16 36.23 -0.41 -5.89
CA LEU A 16 35.83 0.95 -6.26
C LEU A 16 34.59 0.96 -7.17
N LEU A 17 33.84 -0.15 -7.22
CA LEU A 17 32.48 -0.04 -7.72
C LEU A 17 31.71 0.80 -6.70
N PRO A 18 31.17 1.98 -7.07
CA PRO A 18 30.23 2.65 -6.21
C PRO A 18 29.15 1.62 -5.94
N MET A 19 29.03 1.19 -4.68
CA MET A 19 27.80 0.53 -4.28
C MET A 19 26.69 1.44 -4.80
N PRO A 20 25.75 0.95 -5.61
CA PRO A 20 24.57 1.73 -5.87
C PRO A 20 24.08 2.07 -4.48
N SER A 21 24.18 3.34 -4.09
CA SER A 21 23.38 3.84 -3.00
C SER A 21 22.00 3.42 -3.46
N TRP A 22 21.41 2.45 -2.76
CA TRP A 22 19.97 2.29 -2.78
C TRP A 22 19.54 3.62 -2.18
N ALA A 23 19.45 4.63 -3.04
CA ALA A 23 18.99 5.94 -2.69
C ALA A 23 17.62 5.58 -2.16
N GLN A 24 17.52 5.66 -0.84
CA GLN A 24 16.29 5.49 -0.13
C GLN A 24 15.48 6.67 -0.64
N GLU A 25 14.81 6.46 -1.78
CA GLU A 25 13.87 7.38 -2.35
C GLU A 25 12.93 7.55 -1.18
N THR A 26 13.07 8.69 -0.50
CA THR A 26 12.30 9.01 0.69
C THR A 26 10.90 9.05 0.14
N GLN A 27 10.19 7.92 0.28
CA GLN A 27 9.09 7.59 -0.61
C GLN A 27 7.98 8.57 -0.27
N GLN A 28 7.96 9.70 -0.96
CA GLN A 28 7.28 10.89 -0.47
C GLN A 28 5.80 10.62 -0.61
N TRP A 29 5.14 10.47 0.53
CA TRP A 29 3.70 10.32 0.56
C TRP A 29 3.08 11.60 -0.01
N PRO A 30 2.18 11.49 -1.00
CA PRO A 30 1.54 12.67 -1.58
C PRO A 30 0.74 13.39 -0.50
N ARG A 31 0.79 14.72 -0.53
CA ARG A 31 0.13 15.59 0.44
C ARG A 31 -0.79 16.56 -0.27
N ASN A 32 -1.94 16.79 0.33
CA ASN A 32 -2.82 17.88 -0.06
C ASN A 32 -2.13 19.21 0.26
N ALA A 33 -2.01 20.10 -0.73
CA ALA A 33 -1.30 21.37 -0.57
C ALA A 33 -1.94 22.31 0.46
N THR A 34 -3.26 22.22 0.65
CA THR A 34 -4.01 23.08 1.56
C THR A 34 -3.97 22.58 2.99
N THR A 35 -4.15 21.27 3.21
CA THR A 35 -4.24 20.69 4.55
C THR A 35 -2.92 20.12 5.06
N GLY A 36 -1.94 19.92 4.18
CA GLY A 36 -0.68 19.23 4.48
C GLY A 36 -0.83 17.74 4.80
N ARG A 37 -2.06 17.20 4.80
CA ARG A 37 -2.38 15.81 5.11
C ARG A 37 -2.05 14.90 3.93
N VAL A 38 -1.74 13.65 4.24
CA VAL A 38 -1.55 12.62 3.22
C VAL A 38 -2.83 12.41 2.44
N GLU A 39 -2.74 12.49 1.11
CA GLU A 39 -3.87 12.36 0.19
C GLU A 39 -3.41 11.82 -1.16
N PHE A 40 -4.10 10.79 -1.66
CA PHE A 40 -3.92 10.31 -3.02
C PHE A 40 -5.14 10.69 -3.84
N SER A 41 -4.92 11.38 -4.96
CA SER A 41 -5.99 11.76 -5.88
C SER A 41 -5.57 11.50 -7.31
N GLY A 42 -6.53 11.10 -8.14
CA GLY A 42 -6.28 10.87 -9.56
C GLY A 42 -7.52 10.35 -10.28
N VAL A 43 -7.30 9.86 -11.50
CA VAL A 43 -8.35 9.26 -12.34
C VAL A 43 -7.87 7.91 -12.83
N LEU A 44 -8.69 6.87 -12.64
CA LEU A 44 -8.51 5.57 -13.27
C LEU A 44 -9.25 5.58 -14.62
N PRO A 45 -8.54 5.58 -15.76
CA PRO A 45 -9.19 5.70 -17.07
C PRO A 45 -10.05 4.49 -17.37
N TRP A 46 -11.24 4.69 -17.95
CA TRP A 46 -12.09 3.55 -18.31
C TRP A 46 -11.41 2.64 -19.34
N PRO A 47 -11.63 1.31 -19.31
CA PRO A 47 -11.17 0.42 -20.36
C PRO A 47 -11.73 0.82 -21.73
N THR A 48 -11.05 0.42 -22.80
CA THR A 48 -11.53 0.59 -24.19
C THR A 48 -12.01 -0.76 -24.74
N PRO A 49 -13.21 -0.86 -25.33
CA PRO A 49 -14.21 0.21 -25.52
C PRO A 49 -14.83 0.67 -24.20
N ALA A 50 -15.35 1.91 -24.18
CA ALA A 50 -15.88 2.52 -22.97
C ALA A 50 -17.04 1.66 -22.39
N PRO A 51 -16.96 1.25 -21.10
CA PRO A 51 -17.99 0.45 -20.47
C PRO A 51 -19.30 1.24 -20.31
N SER A 52 -20.43 0.52 -20.39
CA SER A 52 -21.74 1.06 -20.04
C SER A 52 -21.79 1.50 -18.56
N PRO A 53 -22.74 2.36 -18.15
CA PRO A 53 -22.84 2.78 -16.75
C PRO A 53 -22.93 1.61 -15.75
N GLN A 54 -23.61 0.53 -16.12
CA GLN A 54 -23.69 -0.67 -15.28
C GLN A 54 -22.35 -1.39 -15.20
N GLN A 55 -21.63 -1.51 -16.33
CA GLN A 55 -20.29 -2.09 -16.37
C GLN A 55 -19.28 -1.24 -15.58
N GLN A 56 -19.40 0.10 -15.61
CA GLN A 56 -18.59 1.00 -14.79
C GLN A 56 -18.78 0.74 -13.30
N GLN A 57 -20.01 0.55 -12.85
CA GLN A 57 -20.31 0.23 -11.45
C GLN A 57 -19.71 -1.12 -11.04
N THR A 58 -19.92 -2.16 -11.84
CA THR A 58 -19.35 -3.50 -11.59
C THR A 58 -17.83 -3.47 -11.54
N LEU A 59 -17.20 -2.77 -12.48
CA LEU A 59 -15.75 -2.65 -12.56
C LEU A 59 -15.19 -1.90 -11.35
N ALA A 60 -15.83 -0.79 -10.96
CA ALA A 60 -15.48 -0.06 -9.75
C ALA A 60 -15.62 -0.92 -8.49
N GLN A 61 -16.67 -1.75 -8.40
CA GLN A 61 -16.88 -2.66 -7.27
C GLN A 61 -15.81 -3.75 -7.17
N GLN A 62 -15.47 -4.36 -8.30
CA GLN A 62 -14.42 -5.37 -8.39
C GLN A 62 -13.06 -4.77 -8.00
N TRP A 63 -12.72 -3.62 -8.57
CA TRP A 63 -11.48 -2.91 -8.26
C TRP A 63 -11.41 -2.52 -6.77
N TYR A 64 -12.48 -1.93 -6.22
CA TYR A 64 -12.53 -1.54 -4.82
C TYR A 64 -12.29 -2.73 -3.90
N THR A 65 -13.01 -3.82 -4.12
CA THR A 65 -12.94 -5.01 -3.27
C THR A 65 -11.61 -5.75 -3.43
N ALA A 66 -11.05 -5.80 -4.64
CA ALA A 66 -9.78 -6.50 -4.87
C ALA A 66 -8.55 -5.69 -4.44
N LYS A 67 -8.59 -4.36 -4.59
CA LYS A 67 -7.39 -3.51 -4.49
C LYS A 67 -7.41 -2.52 -3.33
N LEU A 68 -8.55 -1.97 -2.96
CA LEU A 68 -8.64 -0.97 -1.89
C LEU A 68 -9.08 -1.54 -0.55
N SER A 69 -10.01 -2.49 -0.55
CA SER A 69 -10.54 -3.09 0.67
C SER A 69 -10.72 -4.60 0.52
N PRO A 70 -9.62 -5.37 0.42
CA PRO A 70 -9.66 -6.83 0.38
C PRO A 70 -10.47 -7.40 1.55
N PRO A 71 -11.17 -8.53 1.37
CA PRO A 71 -11.89 -9.17 2.46
C PRO A 71 -10.92 -9.58 3.57
N VAL A 72 -11.23 -9.18 4.80
CA VAL A 72 -10.51 -9.56 6.01
C VAL A 72 -10.98 -10.92 6.50
N PRO A 73 -10.11 -11.77 7.08
CA PRO A 73 -10.56 -12.88 7.90
C PRO A 73 -11.59 -12.42 8.95
N ILE A 74 -12.68 -13.18 9.10
CA ILE A 74 -13.88 -12.82 9.89
C ILE A 74 -13.55 -12.30 11.30
N LYS A 75 -12.46 -12.77 11.91
CA LYS A 75 -12.01 -12.39 13.26
C LYS A 75 -11.61 -10.91 13.42
N PHE A 76 -11.39 -10.17 12.34
CA PHE A 76 -10.95 -8.76 12.39
C PHE A 76 -11.89 -7.81 11.63
N ALA A 77 -13.14 -8.24 11.38
CA ALA A 77 -14.13 -7.43 10.70
C ALA A 77 -14.60 -6.28 11.59
N MET A 78 -14.40 -5.03 11.14
CA MET A 78 -14.96 -3.86 11.83
C MET A 78 -16.49 -3.84 11.68
N GLN A 79 -17.20 -3.73 12.81
CA GLN A 79 -18.67 -3.84 12.91
C GLN A 79 -19.45 -2.57 12.56
N LYS A 80 -18.81 -1.44 12.22
CA LYS A 80 -19.55 -0.21 11.92
C LYS A 80 -19.99 -0.20 10.46
N THR A 81 -21.27 0.03 10.20
CA THR A 81 -21.83 0.27 8.86
C THR A 81 -21.37 1.66 8.40
N PRO A 82 -20.36 1.77 7.52
CA PRO A 82 -19.89 3.06 7.06
C PRO A 82 -20.85 3.59 5.99
N PRO A 83 -20.91 4.92 5.77
CA PRO A 83 -21.66 5.49 4.66
C PRO A 83 -21.17 4.94 3.32
N THR A 84 -22.02 5.01 2.30
CA THR A 84 -21.70 4.52 0.95
C THR A 84 -21.36 5.66 -0.02
N THR A 85 -20.54 5.35 -1.02
CA THR A 85 -20.11 6.19 -2.14
C THR A 85 -20.68 5.64 -3.46
N PHE A 86 -20.08 5.97 -4.61
CA PHE A 86 -20.46 5.42 -5.93
C PHE A 86 -20.59 3.88 -5.92
N ALA A 87 -21.56 3.36 -6.68
CA ALA A 87 -21.85 1.93 -6.82
C ALA A 87 -22.16 1.19 -5.49
N GLY A 88 -22.66 1.91 -4.47
CA GLY A 88 -22.98 1.32 -3.17
C GLY A 88 -21.75 0.91 -2.35
N LEU A 89 -20.56 1.32 -2.77
CA LEU A 89 -19.30 1.01 -2.11
C LEU A 89 -19.17 1.75 -0.79
N ARG A 90 -18.38 1.22 0.14
CA ARG A 90 -18.14 1.88 1.43
C ARG A 90 -17.26 3.12 1.24
N THR A 91 -17.47 4.16 2.03
CA THR A 91 -16.56 5.32 2.08
C THR A 91 -15.28 5.03 2.86
N GLN A 92 -15.20 3.89 3.55
CA GLN A 92 -14.02 3.48 4.31
C GLN A 92 -13.46 2.18 3.73
N ALA A 93 -12.17 2.19 3.42
CA ALA A 93 -11.39 1.06 2.94
C ALA A 93 -10.21 0.80 3.88
N HIS A 94 -9.56 -0.36 3.70
CA HIS A 94 -8.40 -0.71 4.49
C HIS A 94 -7.43 -1.62 3.73
N LEU A 95 -6.16 -1.58 4.10
CA LEU A 95 -5.13 -2.51 3.67
C LEU A 95 -4.42 -3.05 4.92
N ASP A 96 -4.31 -4.37 5.03
CA ASP A 96 -3.57 -5.03 6.12
C ASP A 96 -2.16 -5.37 5.66
N SER A 97 -1.13 -5.24 6.50
CA SER A 97 0.23 -5.70 6.22
C SER A 97 0.24 -7.19 5.92
N LEU A 98 0.78 -7.58 4.76
CA LEU A 98 0.84 -8.97 4.31
C LEU A 98 2.08 -9.70 4.86
N THR A 99 2.50 -9.48 6.10
CA THR A 99 3.48 -10.38 6.75
C THR A 99 2.81 -11.71 7.09
N TYR A 100 2.39 -12.41 6.04
CA TYR A 100 2.40 -13.86 5.94
C TYR A 100 3.58 -14.19 5.02
N GLU A 101 4.80 -13.94 5.49
CA GLU A 101 5.98 -14.54 4.88
C GLU A 101 6.19 -15.89 5.55
N PRO A 102 5.80 -17.03 4.94
CA PRO A 102 6.31 -18.30 5.39
C PRO A 102 7.83 -18.24 5.21
N ASN A 103 8.57 -18.56 6.27
CA ASN A 103 10.02 -18.70 6.16
C ASN A 103 10.38 -19.83 5.17
N SER A 104 11.67 -19.96 4.87
CA SER A 104 12.20 -20.95 3.91
C SER A 104 11.95 -22.42 4.26
N SER A 105 11.30 -22.75 5.39
CA SER A 105 10.88 -24.10 5.76
C SER A 105 9.39 -24.37 5.53
N GLY A 106 8.61 -23.39 5.04
CA GLY A 106 7.17 -23.54 4.83
C GLY A 106 6.35 -23.62 6.13
N VAL A 107 7.00 -23.39 7.28
CA VAL A 107 6.35 -23.32 8.59
C VAL A 107 6.04 -21.86 8.87
N VAL A 108 4.77 -21.55 9.11
CA VAL A 108 4.38 -20.28 9.72
C VAL A 108 4.84 -20.37 11.18
N ASP A 109 5.95 -19.73 11.53
CA ASP A 109 6.43 -19.68 12.91
C ASP A 109 5.57 -18.68 13.70
N SER A 110 4.31 -19.04 13.93
CA SER A 110 3.29 -18.22 14.59
C SER A 110 3.40 -18.23 16.12
N ALA A 111 4.61 -18.37 16.66
CA ALA A 111 4.82 -18.27 18.10
C ALA A 111 5.31 -16.88 18.57
N VAL A 112 5.74 -15.97 17.66
CA VAL A 112 6.38 -14.69 18.09
C VAL A 112 5.90 -13.40 17.38
N ASP A 113 5.31 -13.40 16.18
CA ASP A 113 5.01 -12.13 15.46
C ASP A 113 3.50 -11.77 15.35
N TRP A 114 2.89 -11.35 16.46
CA TRP A 114 1.43 -11.13 16.65
C TRP A 114 0.89 -9.74 16.20
N VAL A 115 1.64 -8.97 15.42
CA VAL A 115 1.28 -7.60 15.06
C VAL A 115 0.74 -7.53 13.63
N VAL A 116 -0.57 -7.28 13.48
CA VAL A 116 -1.17 -6.94 12.19
C VAL A 116 -1.28 -5.43 12.09
N TRP A 117 -0.58 -4.83 11.14
CA TRP A 117 -0.76 -3.42 10.83
C TRP A 117 -1.91 -3.25 9.83
N ARG A 118 -2.78 -2.29 10.08
CA ARG A 118 -3.90 -1.95 9.19
C ARG A 118 -3.86 -0.47 8.85
N LEU A 119 -3.73 -0.17 7.57
CA LEU A 119 -3.99 1.17 7.05
C LEU A 119 -5.48 1.32 6.78
N VAL A 120 -6.16 2.22 7.47
CA VAL A 120 -7.56 2.59 7.23
C VAL A 120 -7.60 3.97 6.57
N TYR A 121 -8.51 4.17 5.62
CA TYR A 121 -8.64 5.44 4.91
C TYR A 121 -10.04 5.66 4.34
N GLN A 122 -10.36 6.93 4.10
CA GLN A 122 -11.59 7.33 3.42
C GLN A 122 -11.40 7.28 1.90
N VAL A 123 -12.44 6.83 1.19
CA VAL A 123 -12.50 6.71 -0.26
C VAL A 123 -13.68 7.52 -0.79
N HIS A 124 -13.39 8.48 -1.66
CA HIS A 124 -14.39 9.19 -2.45
C HIS A 124 -14.19 8.83 -3.93
N LEU A 125 -15.26 8.38 -4.58
CA LEU A 125 -15.26 7.91 -5.95
C LEU A 125 -16.31 8.69 -6.73
N THR A 126 -15.90 9.30 -7.85
CA THR A 126 -16.79 10.06 -8.72
C THR A 126 -16.61 9.56 -10.16
N PRO A 127 -17.64 9.01 -10.81
CA PRO A 127 -17.54 8.66 -12.22
C PRO A 127 -17.42 9.93 -13.07
N THR A 128 -16.55 9.90 -14.06
CA THR A 128 -16.37 10.97 -15.04
C THR A 128 -16.36 10.39 -16.46
N PRO A 129 -16.50 11.20 -17.52
CA PRO A 129 -16.39 10.70 -18.89
C PRO A 129 -15.04 10.03 -19.21
N GLN A 130 -13.96 10.46 -18.54
CA GLN A 130 -12.60 9.97 -18.80
C GLN A 130 -12.24 8.72 -17.97
N GLY A 131 -12.92 8.52 -16.84
CA GLY A 131 -12.56 7.47 -15.89
C GLY A 131 -13.27 7.60 -14.55
N LEU A 132 -12.82 6.81 -13.58
CA LEU A 132 -13.22 6.92 -12.18
C LEU A 132 -12.25 7.85 -11.44
N ALA A 133 -12.71 9.06 -11.11
CA ALA A 133 -11.95 9.95 -10.25
C ALA A 133 -11.97 9.40 -8.81
N TYR A 134 -10.80 9.32 -8.18
CA TYR A 134 -10.66 8.87 -6.81
C TYR A 134 -9.96 9.91 -5.94
N ARG A 135 -10.33 9.92 -4.66
CA ARG A 135 -9.63 10.61 -3.59
C ARG A 135 -9.56 9.70 -2.37
N LEU A 136 -8.35 9.35 -1.96
CA LEU A 136 -8.05 8.63 -0.73
C LEU A 136 -7.49 9.61 0.30
N SER A 137 -8.08 9.67 1.48
CA SER A 137 -7.72 10.66 2.50
C SER A 137 -8.00 10.14 3.92
N ALA A 138 -7.70 10.97 4.93
CA ALA A 138 -7.94 10.64 6.34
C ALA A 138 -7.34 9.27 6.73
N PHE A 139 -6.06 9.09 6.38
CA PHE A 139 -5.34 7.86 6.64
C PHE A 139 -5.02 7.72 8.13
N THR A 140 -5.41 6.59 8.69
CA THR A 140 -5.00 6.14 10.02
C THR A 140 -4.35 4.77 9.91
N VAL A 141 -3.47 4.50 10.86
CA VAL A 141 -2.74 3.24 10.96
C VAL A 141 -3.10 2.64 12.30
N GLY A 142 -3.68 1.44 12.22
CA GLY A 142 -3.96 0.61 13.36
C GLY A 142 -2.87 -0.43 13.57
N GLU A 143 -2.38 -0.55 14.79
CA GLU A 143 -1.61 -1.71 15.23
C GLU A 143 -2.57 -2.66 15.95
N ILE A 144 -2.76 -3.86 15.41
CA ILE A 144 -3.63 -4.90 15.99
C ILE A 144 -2.71 -5.94 16.63
N VAL A 145 -2.72 -5.98 17.96
CA VAL A 145 -1.93 -6.92 18.77
C VAL A 145 -2.90 -7.59 19.74
N TYR A 146 -3.23 -8.85 19.53
CA TYR A 146 -4.28 -9.56 20.31
C TYR A 146 -5.59 -8.74 20.40
N ASP A 147 -6.20 -8.64 21.60
CA ASP A 147 -7.42 -7.87 21.89
C ASP A 147 -7.18 -6.35 21.96
N THR A 148 -5.97 -5.88 21.64
CA THR A 148 -5.62 -4.46 21.64
C THR A 148 -5.55 -3.89 20.24
N TYR A 149 -6.16 -2.72 20.08
CA TYR A 149 -6.14 -1.92 18.86
C TYR A 149 -5.68 -0.51 19.23
N SER A 150 -4.50 -0.13 18.79
CA SER A 150 -4.05 1.27 18.83
C SER A 150 -4.20 1.87 17.45
N GLU A 151 -4.62 3.14 17.35
CA GLU A 151 -4.80 3.83 16.08
C GLU A 151 -4.12 5.20 16.14
N ALA A 152 -3.34 5.52 15.12
CA ALA A 152 -2.67 6.81 14.99
C ALA A 152 -2.85 7.37 13.57
N PRO A 153 -2.87 8.71 13.38
CA PRO A 153 -2.81 9.31 12.05
C PRO A 153 -1.56 8.87 11.30
N VAL A 154 -1.66 8.69 9.98
CA VAL A 154 -0.50 8.27 9.17
C VAL A 154 0.68 9.24 9.29
N GLU A 155 0.45 10.53 9.51
CA GLU A 155 1.52 11.50 9.69
C GLU A 155 2.38 11.24 10.94
N GLU A 156 1.78 10.67 11.98
CA GLU A 156 2.50 10.24 13.16
C GLU A 156 3.22 8.91 12.90
N ALA A 157 2.51 7.94 12.32
CA ALA A 157 3.09 6.64 11.95
C ALA A 157 4.28 6.77 10.99
N LEU A 158 4.30 7.77 10.11
CA LEU A 158 5.44 8.05 9.23
C LEU A 158 6.73 8.42 9.97
N ARG A 159 6.61 8.99 11.17
CA ARG A 159 7.76 9.33 12.02
C ARG A 159 8.20 8.13 12.84
N THR A 160 7.25 7.37 13.36
CA THR A 160 7.52 6.28 14.31
C THR A 160 7.82 4.94 13.63
N PHE A 161 7.15 4.64 12.51
CA PHE A 161 7.16 3.35 11.81
C PHE A 161 7.41 3.52 10.28
N PRO A 162 8.55 4.11 9.88
CA PRO A 162 8.78 4.50 8.48
C PRO A 162 8.87 3.31 7.52
N GLN A 163 9.26 2.12 7.98
CA GLN A 163 9.44 0.93 7.14
C GLN A 163 8.09 0.30 6.76
N GLU A 164 7.20 0.17 7.74
CA GLU A 164 5.83 -0.29 7.61
C GLU A 164 5.05 0.65 6.69
N MET A 165 5.25 1.97 6.87
CA MET A 165 4.63 2.97 6.01
C MET A 165 5.14 2.88 4.57
N ALA A 166 6.41 2.57 4.33
CA ALA A 166 6.90 2.36 2.96
C ALA A 166 6.17 1.17 2.28
N VAL A 167 5.88 0.09 3.02
CA VAL A 167 5.08 -1.05 2.50
C VAL A 167 3.68 -0.58 2.11
N PHE A 168 2.99 0.14 2.99
CA PHE A 168 1.67 0.67 2.69
C PHE A 168 1.66 1.63 1.51
N HIS A 169 2.64 2.53 1.41
CA HIS A 169 2.77 3.44 0.29
C HIS A 169 2.87 2.70 -1.04
N ARG A 170 3.76 1.70 -1.14
CA ARG A 170 3.89 0.87 -2.35
C ARG A 170 2.57 0.19 -2.72
N ARG A 171 1.83 -0.32 -1.72
CA ARG A 171 0.56 -1.02 -1.95
C ARG A 171 -0.55 -0.10 -2.40
N VAL A 172 -0.69 1.07 -1.78
CA VAL A 172 -1.65 2.09 -2.24
C VAL A 172 -1.33 2.46 -3.70
N ARG A 173 -0.06 2.74 -4.03
CA ARG A 173 0.32 3.02 -5.42
C ARG A 173 0.00 1.88 -6.38
N LYS A 174 0.27 0.63 -5.99
CA LYS A 174 -0.07 -0.56 -6.78
C LYS A 174 -1.58 -0.70 -6.98
N ALA A 175 -2.38 -0.44 -5.95
CA ALA A 175 -3.84 -0.47 -6.03
C ALA A 175 -4.39 0.58 -6.99
N LEU A 176 -3.75 1.75 -7.05
CA LEU A 176 -4.11 2.89 -7.90
C LEU A 176 -3.55 2.82 -9.32
N ALA A 177 -2.74 1.82 -9.68
CA ALA A 177 -2.05 1.76 -10.97
C ALA A 177 -2.93 1.29 -12.14
N GLY A 178 -4.16 0.82 -11.90
CA GLY A 178 -5.08 0.36 -12.93
C GLY A 178 -6.20 -0.54 -12.41
N TRP A 179 -7.00 -1.08 -13.32
CA TRP A 179 -8.10 -2.03 -13.05
C TRP A 179 -7.62 -3.37 -12.54
#